data_AF-W1J6Z0-F1
#
_entry.id   AF-W1J6Z0-F1
#
_cell.length_a   1.000
_cell.length_b   1.000
_cell.length_c   1.000
_cell.angle_alpha   90.00
_cell.angle_beta   90.00
_cell.angle_gamma   90.00
#
_symmetry.space_group_name_H-M   'P 1'
#
loop_
_entity.id
_entity.type
_entity.pdbx_description
1 polymer ?
#
loop_
_entity_poly.entity_id
_entity_poly.type
_entity_poly.pdbx_seq_one_letter_code
_entity_poly.pdbx_strand_id
1 'polypeptide(L)' 'MAEWCTNQLEITGKSVCIDVMQQWVCGEDAPRYRQAVLQSLRLFLAGCAGILKPTKPQTYTPYPVLVRGTASGF' A
#
# COMPACT_ATOMS: atom_id res chain seq x y z
N MET A 1 29.43 -3.52 -10.64
CA MET A 1 28.41 -2.50 -10.29
C MET A 1 27.62 -2.24 -11.56
N ALA A 2 26.29 -2.29 -11.51
CA ALA A 2 25.49 -1.91 -12.68
C ALA A 2 25.85 -0.48 -13.07
N GLU A 3 25.97 -0.17 -14.35
CA GLU A 3 26.22 1.21 -14.79
C GLU A 3 24.97 2.04 -14.46
N TRP A 4 25.12 3.04 -13.59
CA TRP A 4 24.02 3.91 -13.19
C TRP A 4 23.84 5.02 -14.21
N CYS A 5 22.61 5.24 -14.67
CA CYS A 5 22.29 6.34 -15.57
C CYS A 5 22.30 7.68 -14.80
N THR A 6 22.96 8.69 -15.37
CA THR A 6 22.88 10.06 -14.85
C THR A 6 21.74 10.78 -15.57
N ASN A 7 20.60 10.97 -14.87
CA ASN A 7 19.46 11.68 -15.42
C ASN A 7 19.51 13.15 -14.99
N GLN A 8 19.36 14.08 -15.94
CA GLN A 8 19.21 15.51 -15.69
C GLN A 8 17.80 15.93 -16.11
N LEU A 9 17.08 16.59 -15.21
CA LEU A 9 15.70 17.03 -15.42
C LEU A 9 15.64 18.54 -15.15
N GLU A 10 15.30 19.32 -16.18
CA GLU A 10 14.98 20.75 -16.05
C GLU A 10 13.45 20.91 -16.08
N ILE A 11 12.90 21.49 -15.02
CA ILE A 11 11.45 21.55 -14.81
C ILE A 11 11.06 23.00 -14.58
N THR A 12 10.24 23.54 -15.48
CA THR A 12 9.72 24.92 -15.41
C THR A 12 8.21 24.89 -15.20
N GLY A 13 7.70 25.74 -14.31
CA GLY A 13 6.28 25.78 -14.00
C GLY A 13 5.93 26.86 -12.97
N LYS A 14 4.68 26.85 -12.51
CA LYS A 14 4.23 27.73 -11.42
C LYS A 14 4.98 27.39 -10.13
N SER A 15 5.44 28.40 -9.40
CA SER A 15 6.24 28.24 -8.17
C SER A 15 5.61 27.25 -7.18
N VAL A 16 4.31 27.37 -6.94
CA VAL A 16 3.56 26.48 -6.02
C VAL A 16 3.63 25.01 -6.43
N CYS A 17 3.63 24.70 -7.73
CA CYS A 17 3.75 23.32 -8.21
C CYS A 17 5.19 22.80 -8.10
N ILE A 18 6.19 23.67 -8.26
CA ILE A 18 7.60 23.34 -8.07
C ILE A 18 7.87 23.05 -6.60
N ASP A 19 7.29 23.83 -5.67
CA ASP A 19 7.44 23.61 -4.23
C ASP A 19 6.92 22.22 -3.81
N VAL A 20 5.73 21.83 -4.29
CA VAL A 20 5.18 20.48 -4.04
C VAL A 20 6.07 19.39 -4.64
N MET A 21 6.60 19.60 -5.85
CA MET A 21 7.51 18.65 -6.46
C MET A 21 8.83 18.53 -5.69
N GLN A 22 9.34 19.64 -5.18
CA GLN A 22 10.56 19.67 -4.39
C GLN A 22 10.37 18.96 -3.05
N GLN A 23 9.23 19.14 -2.37
CA GLN A 23 8.87 18.36 -1.18
C GLN A 23 8.85 16.86 -1.46
N TRP A 24 8.35 16.45 -2.63
CA TRP A 24 8.37 15.05 -3.05
C TRP A 24 9.79 14.53 -3.33
N VAL A 25 10.63 15.31 -4.02
CA VAL A 25 12.04 14.97 -4.31
C VAL A 25 12.87 14.86 -3.02
N CYS A 26 12.67 15.77 -2.08
CA CYS A 26 13.33 15.78 -0.78
C CYS A 26 12.78 14.72 0.18
N GLY A 27 11.64 14.08 -0.15
CA GLY A 27 11.00 13.07 0.69
C GLY A 27 10.36 13.63 1.95
N GLU A 28 9.98 14.91 1.95
CA GLU A 28 9.31 15.56 3.09
C GLU A 28 7.84 15.12 3.23
N ASP A 29 7.23 14.65 2.15
CA ASP A 29 5.86 14.13 2.18
C ASP A 29 5.83 12.68 2.71
N ALA A 30 4.97 12.42 3.69
CA ALA A 30 4.86 11.11 4.31
C ALA A 30 4.18 10.14 3.33
N PRO A 31 4.84 9.01 2.95
CA PRO A 31 4.29 8.09 1.97
C PRO A 31 3.06 7.37 2.52
N ARG A 32 1.86 7.90 2.24
CA ARG A 32 0.58 7.30 2.66
C ARG A 32 0.40 5.88 2.15
N TYR A 33 0.97 5.56 0.98
CA TYR A 33 0.96 4.20 0.44
C TYR A 33 1.61 3.21 1.42
N ARG A 34 2.69 3.60 2.08
CA ARG A 34 3.42 2.74 3.02
C ARG A 34 2.56 2.43 4.25
N GLN A 35 1.84 3.43 4.74
CA GLN A 35 0.88 3.23 5.82
C GLN A 35 -0.25 2.29 5.38
N ALA A 36 -0.82 2.48 4.19
CA ALA A 36 -1.86 1.59 3.67
C ALA A 36 -1.37 0.14 3.54
N VAL A 37 -0.16 -0.10 3.04
CA VAL A 37 0.44 -1.44 2.94
C VAL A 37 0.59 -2.08 4.31
N LEU A 38 1.10 -1.33 5.30
CA LEU A 38 1.25 -1.85 6.67
C LEU A 38 -0.09 -2.19 7.33
N GLN A 39 -1.12 -1.37 7.11
CA GLN A 39 -2.45 -1.66 7.61
C GLN A 39 -3.06 -2.88 6.90
N SER A 40 -2.92 -2.98 5.58
CA SER A 40 -3.37 -4.15 4.80
C SER A 40 -2.71 -5.43 5.27
N LEU A 41 -1.41 -5.40 5.61
CA LEU A 41 -0.71 -6.57 6.13
C LEU A 41 -1.24 -7.00 7.51
N ARG A 42 -1.57 -6.04 8.39
CA ARG A 42 -2.22 -6.33 9.68
C ARG A 42 -3.61 -6.93 9.49
N LEU A 43 -4.41 -6.38 8.58
CA LEU A 43 -5.74 -6.91 8.25
C LEU A 43 -5.64 -8.33 7.67
N PHE A 44 -4.65 -8.58 6.82
CA PHE A 44 -4.38 -9.90 6.26
C PHE A 44 -4.05 -10.92 7.36
N LEU A 45 -3.14 -10.57 8.28
CA LEU A 45 -2.80 -11.43 9.42
C LEU A 45 -4.01 -11.68 10.34
N ALA A 46 -4.82 -10.65 10.61
CA ALA A 46 -6.04 -10.78 11.40
C ALA A 46 -7.09 -11.67 10.71
N GLY A 47 -7.15 -11.65 9.37
CA GLY A 47 -7.98 -12.55 8.57
C GLY A 47 -7.51 -14.01 8.66
N CYS A 48 -6.22 -14.26 8.49
CA CYS A 48 -5.62 -15.59 8.64
C CYS A 48 -5.76 -16.16 10.06
N ALA A 49 -5.71 -15.30 11.08
CA ALA A 49 -5.95 -15.68 12.48
C ALA A 49 -7.45 -15.95 12.78
N GLY A 50 -8.36 -15.65 11.84
CA GLY A 50 -9.79 -15.81 12.01
C GLY A 50 -10.44 -14.77 12.94
N ILE A 51 -9.73 -13.70 13.28
CA ILE A 51 -10.27 -12.57 14.05
C ILE A 51 -11.21 -11.74 13.15
N LEU A 52 -10.78 -11.51 11.91
CA LEU A 52 -11.60 -10.89 10.88
C LEU A 52 -12.08 -11.98 9.93
N LYS A 53 -13.41 -12.15 9.83
CA LYS A 53 -14.03 -13.09 8.90
C LYS A 53 -14.93 -12.34 7.95
N PRO A 54 -14.96 -12.69 6.66
CA PRO A 54 -15.89 -12.07 5.74
C PRO A 54 -17.31 -12.51 6.08
N THR A 55 -18.22 -11.54 6.05
CA THR A 55 -19.66 -11.74 6.28
C THR A 55 -20.30 -12.52 5.13
N LYS A 56 -19.74 -12.42 3.92
CA LYS A 56 -20.18 -13.15 2.73
C LYS A 56 -19.20 -14.27 2.41
N PRO A 57 -19.68 -15.45 1.97
CA PRO A 57 -18.80 -16.49 1.46
C PRO A 57 -18.04 -15.96 0.25
N GLN A 58 -16.72 -15.87 0.37
CA GLN A 58 -15.84 -15.42 -0.71
C GLN A 58 -14.64 -16.36 -0.77
N THR A 59 -14.17 -16.67 -1.97
CA THR A 59 -12.94 -17.43 -2.16
C THR A 59 -11.81 -16.48 -2.57
N TYR A 60 -10.68 -16.60 -1.88
CA TYR A 60 -9.47 -15.87 -2.24
C TYR A 60 -8.43 -16.89 -2.75
N THR A 61 -8.41 -17.09 -4.07
CA THR A 61 -7.54 -18.08 -4.73
C THR A 61 -6.05 -17.89 -4.46
N PRO A 62 -5.48 -16.68 -4.34
CA PRO A 62 -4.05 -16.52 -4.06
C PRO A 62 -3.66 -16.96 -2.65
N TYR A 63 -4.59 -16.92 -1.68
CA TYR A 63 -4.33 -17.35 -0.31
C TYR A 63 -5.61 -17.82 0.40
N PRO A 64 -6.04 -19.07 0.20
CA PRO A 64 -7.33 -19.57 0.72
C PRO A 64 -7.45 -19.54 2.25
N VAL A 65 -6.32 -19.49 2.97
CA VAL A 65 -6.28 -19.41 4.44
C VAL A 65 -6.78 -18.05 4.95
N LEU A 66 -6.69 -16.98 4.13
CA LEU A 66 -7.16 -15.63 4.50
C LEU A 66 -8.66 -15.59 4.80
N VAL A 67 -9.43 -16.44 4.12
CA VAL A 67 -10.89 -16.48 4.20
C VAL A 67 -11.36 -17.77 4.88
N ARG A 68 -10.45 -18.47 5.58
CA ARG A 68 -10.76 -19.76 6.18
C ARG A 68 -11.67 -19.56 7.38
N GLY A 69 -12.94 -19.91 7.19
CA GLY A 69 -14.01 -19.70 8.16
C GLY A 69 -14.91 -18.56 7.72
N THR A 70 -15.91 -18.87 6.92
CA THR A 70 -17.09 -18.01 6.83
C THR A 70 -17.68 -17.88 8.23
N ALA A 71 -18.12 -16.68 8.61
CA ALA A 71 -18.99 -16.51 9.77
C ALA A 71 -20.37 -17.12 9.44
N SER A 72 -20.44 -18.45 9.29
CA SER A 72 -21.68 -19.20 9.27
C SER A 72 -22.08 -19.46 10.72
N GLY A 73 -22.98 -18.63 11.24
CA GLY A 73 -23.50 -18.81 12.59
C GLY A 73 -24.12 -17.55 13.17
N PHE A 74 -25.24 -17.13 12.59
CA PHE A 74 -26.40 -16.58 13.32
C PHE A 74 -27.64 -17.24 12.74
#